data_AF-A0AAD6SCZ8-F1
#
_entry.id   AF-A0AAD6SCZ8-F1
#
_cell.length_a   1.000
_cell.length_b   1.000
_cell.length_c   1.000
_cell.angle_alpha   90.00
_cell.angle_beta   90.00
_cell.angle_gamma   90.00
#
_symmetry.space_group_name_H-M   'P 1'
#
loop_
_entity.id
_entity.type
_entity.pdbx_description
1 polymer ?
#
loop_
_entity_poly.entity_id
_entity_poly.type
_entity_poly.pdbx_seq_one_letter_code
_entity_poly.pdbx_strand_id
1 'polypeptide(L)'
;MFASHTDPPKTAAKSPAKQTERDKFKAIAAPEMPPSIDSMAIALAQVDRDIEPYTSDAADKRYVLPEPALFISTVADRTRRALHHWTLLSQGFIYVLTKQPQLLRPQDWRDILEGHLGRRGAVDSKEYKRGQRLEQTIRPALEICGIDDVTDFRNTQVPVFTPREAQEIIWPVAESNFRFEFCALDKRASGKDRLEEVKKCFAGRMLVNVPLGMSTVGWASSSLQERHRYVARTATLMLDWKTKTACPTIIRRISDHHPWSPIQMQDLEVAVCRYYTQAFWEHFGRAAVVPLRLDEKEEGEM
;
A
#
# COMPACT_ATOMS: atom_id res chain seq x y z
N MET A 1 -54.89 47.40 -2.40
CA MET A 1 -54.51 46.39 -1.39
C MET A 1 -53.80 45.26 -2.12
N PHE A 2 -52.47 45.24 -2.14
CA PHE A 2 -51.68 44.11 -2.64
C PHE A 2 -50.87 43.56 -1.46
N ALA A 3 -51.17 42.32 -1.07
CA ALA A 3 -50.50 41.65 0.03
C ALA A 3 -49.18 41.06 -0.47
N SER A 4 -48.08 41.53 0.12
CA SER A 4 -46.73 40.98 -0.02
C SER A 4 -46.64 39.67 0.76
N HIS A 5 -46.46 38.54 0.05
CA HIS A 5 -46.03 37.28 0.64
C HIS A 5 -44.50 37.30 0.78
N THR A 6 -44.03 37.26 2.02
CA THR A 6 -42.63 37.04 2.35
C THR A 6 -42.46 35.57 2.73
N ASP A 7 -41.70 34.83 1.92
CA ASP A 7 -41.34 33.45 2.23
C ASP A 7 -40.36 33.40 3.42
N PRO A 8 -40.49 32.42 4.33
CA PRO A 8 -39.58 32.27 5.45
C PRO A 8 -38.21 31.73 5.01
N PRO A 9 -37.14 32.08 5.74
CA PRO A 9 -35.78 31.69 5.38
C PRO A 9 -35.57 30.17 5.52
N LYS A 10 -35.10 29.54 4.45
CA LYS A 10 -34.63 28.15 4.45
C LYS A 10 -33.45 28.00 5.41
N THR A 11 -33.68 27.37 6.55
CA THR A 11 -32.64 26.90 7.45
C THR A 11 -31.76 25.87 6.73
N ALA A 12 -30.51 26.24 6.47
CA ALA A 12 -29.50 25.34 5.95
C ALA A 12 -29.28 24.19 6.94
N ALA A 13 -29.63 22.97 6.54
CA ALA A 13 -29.31 21.76 7.28
C ALA A 13 -27.79 21.66 7.43
N LYS A 14 -27.31 21.59 8.69
CA LYS A 14 -25.90 21.33 9.01
C LYS A 14 -25.46 20.06 8.28
N SER A 15 -24.46 20.18 7.43
CA SER A 15 -23.82 19.05 6.77
C SER A 15 -23.35 18.03 7.82
N PRO A 16 -23.46 16.72 7.56
CA PRO A 16 -23.01 15.71 8.50
C PRO A 16 -21.51 15.88 8.77
N ALA A 17 -21.11 15.63 10.02
CA ALA A 17 -19.74 15.74 10.48
C ALA A 17 -18.78 15.05 9.49
N LYS A 18 -17.78 15.81 9.00
CA LYS A 18 -16.71 15.25 8.16
C LYS A 18 -16.13 14.04 8.89
N GLN A 19 -16.20 12.86 8.26
CA GLN A 19 -15.41 11.70 8.69
C GLN A 19 -13.99 12.19 8.96
N THR A 20 -13.53 12.05 10.20
CA THR A 20 -12.15 12.32 10.57
C THR A 20 -11.26 11.51 9.64
N GLU A 21 -10.51 12.20 8.80
CA GLU A 21 -9.62 11.58 7.83
C GLU A 21 -8.66 10.65 8.56
N ARG A 22 -8.57 9.39 8.11
CA ARG A 22 -7.71 8.40 8.75
C ARG A 22 -6.25 8.87 8.65
N ASP A 23 -5.54 8.78 9.78
CA ASP A 23 -4.09 8.98 9.79
C ASP A 23 -3.39 7.85 9.02
N LYS A 24 -2.78 8.19 7.88
CA LYS A 24 -2.07 7.23 7.02
C LYS A 24 -0.71 6.81 7.61
N PHE A 25 -0.22 7.51 8.62
CA PHE A 25 1.02 7.18 9.33
C PHE A 25 0.79 6.20 10.49
N LYS A 26 -0.44 5.73 10.69
CA LYS A 26 -0.79 4.74 11.70
C LYS A 26 -1.25 3.44 11.05
N ALA A 27 -0.82 2.32 11.63
CA ALA A 27 -1.31 1.00 11.27
C ALA A 27 -2.83 0.92 11.45
N ILE A 28 -3.48 0.12 10.61
CA ILE A 28 -4.93 -0.09 10.66
C ILE A 28 -5.21 -1.22 11.65
N ALA A 29 -5.95 -0.92 12.70
CA ALA A 29 -6.49 -1.94 13.59
C ALA A 29 -7.83 -2.45 13.03
N ALA A 30 -7.78 -3.52 12.23
CA ALA A 30 -8.97 -4.23 11.73
C ALA A 30 -8.66 -5.73 11.63
N PRO A 31 -9.60 -6.63 11.98
CA PRO A 31 -9.38 -8.08 11.90
C PRO A 31 -8.99 -8.56 10.49
N GLU A 32 -9.50 -7.91 9.45
CA GLU A 32 -9.24 -8.25 8.06
C GLU A 32 -7.86 -7.77 7.57
N MET A 33 -7.23 -6.83 8.27
CA MET A 33 -5.91 -6.31 7.91
C MET A 33 -4.82 -7.17 8.56
N PRO A 34 -3.85 -7.69 7.78
CA PRO A 34 -2.69 -8.36 8.36
C PRO A 34 -1.91 -7.41 9.29
N PRO A 35 -1.40 -7.87 10.44
CA PRO A 35 -0.59 -7.04 11.30
C PRO A 35 0.70 -6.57 10.59
N SER A 36 1.08 -5.32 10.85
CA SER A 36 2.38 -4.80 10.42
C SER A 36 3.49 -5.34 11.31
N ILE A 37 4.73 -5.34 10.81
CA ILE A 37 5.91 -5.55 11.66
C ILE A 37 6.03 -4.37 12.64
N ASP A 38 6.19 -4.65 13.94
CA ASP A 38 6.17 -3.62 14.99
C ASP A 38 7.17 -2.48 14.75
N SER A 39 8.41 -2.80 14.39
CA SER A 39 9.45 -1.81 14.11
C SER A 39 9.08 -0.90 12.93
N MET A 40 8.41 -1.43 11.90
CA MET A 40 7.90 -0.65 10.76
C MET A 40 6.69 0.21 11.16
N ALA A 41 5.76 -0.33 11.93
CA ALA A 41 4.58 0.41 12.38
C ALA A 41 4.97 1.60 13.28
N ILE A 42 5.89 1.37 14.22
CA ILE A 42 6.45 2.41 15.10
C ILE A 42 7.20 3.45 14.26
N ALA A 43 8.06 3.02 13.34
CA ALA A 43 8.82 3.92 12.48
C ALA A 43 7.93 4.79 11.58
N LEU A 44 6.82 4.24 11.06
CA LEU A 44 5.87 4.98 10.24
C LEU A 44 5.13 6.05 11.06
N ALA A 45 4.73 5.72 12.28
CA ALA A 45 4.05 6.66 13.18
C ALA A 45 4.97 7.79 13.68
N GLN A 46 6.29 7.60 13.63
CA GLN A 46 7.31 8.55 14.07
C GLN A 46 7.91 9.40 12.94
N VAL A 47 7.39 9.30 11.71
CA VAL A 47 7.86 10.14 10.60
C VAL A 47 7.69 11.62 10.97
N ASP A 48 8.78 12.37 10.85
CA ASP A 48 8.77 13.82 10.97
C ASP A 48 8.21 14.42 9.67
N ARG A 49 7.00 14.96 9.81
CA ARG A 49 6.23 15.54 8.71
C ARG A 49 6.47 17.04 8.56
N ASP A 50 7.20 17.66 9.48
CA ASP A 50 7.58 19.07 9.40
C ASP A 50 8.77 19.26 8.44
N ILE A 51 9.51 18.18 8.15
CA ILE A 51 10.48 18.14 7.06
C ILE A 51 9.73 18.16 5.73
N GLU A 52 9.85 19.26 4.99
CA GLU A 52 9.27 19.39 3.66
C GLU A 52 9.85 18.32 2.70
N PRO A 53 9.03 17.65 1.88
CA PRO A 53 9.53 16.75 0.84
C PRO A 53 10.42 17.46 -0.20
N TYR A 54 11.25 16.72 -0.93
CA TYR A 54 12.02 17.22 -2.07
C TYR A 54 11.12 17.63 -3.24
N THR A 55 10.02 16.90 -3.44
CA THR A 55 9.06 17.11 -4.51
C THR A 55 7.64 17.04 -3.95
N SER A 56 6.74 17.81 -4.56
CA SER A 56 5.30 17.74 -4.29
C SER A 56 4.53 17.23 -5.51
N ASP A 57 5.15 16.40 -6.36
CA ASP A 57 4.55 15.92 -7.60
C ASP A 57 3.30 15.07 -7.28
N ALA A 58 2.20 15.35 -7.98
CA ALA A 58 0.99 14.56 -7.89
C ALA A 58 1.21 13.09 -8.32
N ALA A 59 2.23 12.81 -9.15
CA ALA A 59 2.64 11.46 -9.51
C ALA A 59 3.17 10.65 -8.32
N ASP A 60 3.82 11.29 -7.35
CA ASP A 60 4.40 10.61 -6.17
C ASP A 60 3.34 10.06 -5.21
N LYS A 61 2.10 10.55 -5.34
CA LYS A 61 0.94 10.13 -4.53
C LYS A 61 0.16 8.97 -5.14
N ARG A 62 0.74 8.29 -6.14
CA ARG A 62 0.12 7.17 -6.87
C ARG A 62 0.73 5.83 -6.44
N TYR A 63 0.03 4.76 -6.77
CA TYR A 63 0.39 3.40 -6.40
C TYR A 63 0.28 2.47 -7.60
N VAL A 64 1.19 1.49 -7.65
CA VAL A 64 1.21 0.41 -8.65
C VAL A 64 0.10 -0.62 -8.41
N LEU A 65 -0.30 -0.80 -7.15
CA LEU A 65 -1.41 -1.63 -6.70
C LEU A 65 -2.24 -0.87 -5.67
N PRO A 66 -3.49 -1.29 -5.35
CA PRO A 66 -4.27 -0.59 -4.33
C PRO A 66 -3.53 -0.49 -3.00
N GLU A 67 -3.54 0.68 -2.36
CA GLU A 67 -3.07 0.82 -0.99
C GLU A 67 -3.87 -0.15 -0.09
N PRO A 68 -3.23 -0.95 0.80
CA PRO A 68 -3.92 -1.95 1.63
C PRO A 68 -5.12 -1.40 2.41
N ALA A 69 -5.01 -0.16 2.85
CA ALA A 69 -6.08 0.62 3.45
C ALA A 69 -7.42 0.63 2.71
N LEU A 70 -7.37 0.60 1.38
CA LEU A 70 -8.55 0.73 0.53
C LEU A 70 -9.45 -0.50 0.59
N PHE A 71 -8.94 -1.62 1.07
CA PHE A 71 -9.73 -2.82 1.33
C PHE A 71 -10.57 -2.71 2.60
N ILE A 72 -10.20 -1.83 3.55
CA ILE A 72 -10.86 -1.76 4.86
C ILE A 72 -11.85 -0.60 4.89
N SER A 73 -13.11 -0.91 5.16
CA SER A 73 -14.18 0.06 5.35
C SER A 73 -14.92 -0.18 6.66
N THR A 74 -15.47 0.89 7.23
CA THR A 74 -16.45 0.78 8.32
C THR A 74 -17.77 0.13 7.87
N VAL A 75 -17.98 -0.01 6.56
CA VAL A 75 -19.13 -0.71 5.97
C VAL A 75 -18.65 -2.08 5.46
N ALA A 76 -19.00 -3.16 6.15
CA ALA A 76 -18.55 -4.52 5.84
C ALA A 76 -18.77 -4.92 4.37
N ASP A 77 -19.89 -4.52 3.77
CA ASP A 77 -20.18 -4.76 2.35
C ASP A 77 -19.16 -4.14 1.39
N ARG A 78 -18.59 -2.97 1.74
CA ARG A 78 -17.55 -2.34 0.92
C ARG A 78 -16.24 -3.11 1.02
N THR A 79 -15.87 -3.55 2.22
CA THR A 79 -14.71 -4.43 2.43
C THR A 79 -14.84 -5.70 1.58
N ARG A 80 -15.97 -6.40 1.68
CA ARG A 80 -16.22 -7.63 0.90
C ARG A 80 -16.17 -7.41 -0.61
N ARG A 81 -16.76 -6.32 -1.12
CA ARG A 81 -16.68 -5.97 -2.55
C ARG A 81 -15.25 -5.68 -2.99
N ALA A 82 -14.50 -4.90 -2.23
CA ALA A 82 -13.12 -4.58 -2.56
C ALA A 82 -12.25 -5.85 -2.66
N LEU A 83 -12.38 -6.76 -1.69
CA LEU A 83 -11.72 -8.06 -1.70
C LEU A 83 -12.14 -8.89 -2.93
N HIS A 84 -13.44 -9.02 -3.18
CA HIS A 84 -13.96 -9.79 -4.30
C HIS A 84 -13.49 -9.26 -5.66
N HIS A 85 -13.64 -7.96 -5.93
CA HIS A 85 -13.19 -7.39 -7.21
C HIS A 85 -11.68 -7.52 -7.39
N TRP A 86 -10.90 -7.38 -6.32
CA TRP A 86 -9.47 -7.65 -6.41
C TRP A 86 -9.17 -9.10 -6.74
N THR A 87 -9.86 -10.08 -6.14
CA THR A 87 -9.66 -11.50 -6.50
C THR A 87 -9.92 -11.77 -7.98
N LEU A 88 -10.94 -11.14 -8.58
CA LEU A 88 -11.24 -11.26 -10.01
C LEU A 88 -10.17 -10.62 -10.91
N LEU A 89 -9.61 -9.47 -10.50
CA LEU A 89 -8.74 -8.64 -11.34
C LEU A 89 -7.25 -8.84 -11.10
N SER A 90 -6.86 -9.44 -9.98
CA SER A 90 -5.49 -9.47 -9.48
C SER A 90 -4.50 -10.05 -10.49
N GLN A 91 -4.84 -11.17 -11.14
CA GLN A 91 -3.96 -11.83 -12.11
C GLN A 91 -3.63 -10.93 -13.31
N GLY A 92 -4.63 -10.23 -13.83
CA GLY A 92 -4.46 -9.26 -14.91
C GLY A 92 -3.57 -8.09 -14.50
N PHE A 93 -3.79 -7.53 -13.31
CA PHE A 93 -2.94 -6.44 -12.79
C PHE A 93 -1.50 -6.90 -12.57
N ILE A 94 -1.30 -8.07 -11.95
CA ILE A 94 0.04 -8.64 -11.73
C ILE A 94 0.76 -8.82 -13.07
N TYR A 95 0.08 -9.34 -14.10
CA TYR A 95 0.68 -9.46 -15.43
C TYR A 95 1.05 -8.09 -16.01
N VAL A 96 0.14 -7.11 -15.98
CA VAL A 96 0.40 -5.76 -16.51
C VAL A 96 1.60 -5.12 -15.83
N LEU A 97 1.77 -5.31 -14.52
CA LEU A 97 2.95 -4.82 -13.77
C LEU A 97 4.26 -5.40 -14.28
N THR A 98 4.28 -6.63 -14.80
CA THR A 98 5.50 -7.23 -15.39
C THR A 98 5.90 -6.61 -16.73
N LYS A 99 4.97 -5.91 -17.39
CA LYS A 99 5.19 -5.32 -18.71
C LYS A 99 5.41 -3.82 -18.62
N GLN A 100 4.47 -3.11 -18.00
CA GLN A 100 4.52 -1.66 -17.86
C GLN A 100 3.70 -1.25 -16.61
N PRO A 101 4.35 -1.01 -15.46
CA PRO A 101 3.63 -0.64 -14.25
C PRO A 101 2.92 0.70 -14.44
N GLN A 102 1.60 0.70 -14.19
CA GLN A 102 0.77 1.90 -14.25
C GLN A 102 0.56 2.43 -12.84
N LEU A 103 0.82 3.72 -12.65
CA LEU A 103 0.62 4.40 -11.37
C LEU A 103 -0.77 5.04 -11.34
N LEU A 104 -1.64 4.53 -10.47
CA LEU A 104 -3.01 5.02 -10.30
C LEU A 104 -3.17 5.80 -8.99
N ARG A 105 -4.08 6.77 -8.97
CA ARG A 105 -4.38 7.54 -7.75
C ARG A 105 -5.23 6.70 -6.80
N PRO A 106 -5.23 7.01 -5.48
CA PRO A 106 -6.10 6.32 -4.53
C PRO A 106 -7.58 6.30 -4.93
N GLN A 107 -8.08 7.39 -5.52
CA GLN A 107 -9.47 7.44 -5.98
C GLN A 107 -9.72 6.51 -7.19
N ASP A 108 -8.75 6.40 -8.08
CA ASP A 108 -8.85 5.49 -9.23
C ASP A 108 -8.90 4.04 -8.74
N TRP A 109 -8.07 3.69 -7.75
CA TRP A 109 -8.13 2.38 -7.08
C TRP A 109 -9.45 2.12 -6.37
N ARG A 110 -10.02 3.11 -5.67
CA ARG A 110 -11.35 2.96 -5.06
C ARG A 110 -12.42 2.69 -6.09
N ASP A 111 -12.41 3.42 -7.21
CA ASP A 111 -13.39 3.21 -8.27
C ASP A 111 -13.28 1.79 -8.87
N ILE A 112 -12.06 1.26 -9.02
CA ILE A 112 -11.82 -0.13 -9.44
C ILE A 112 -12.38 -1.10 -8.40
N LEU A 113 -11.98 -0.97 -7.14
CA LEU A 113 -12.35 -1.88 -6.05
C LEU A 113 -13.85 -1.83 -5.71
N GLU A 114 -14.53 -0.70 -5.94
CA GLU A 114 -15.98 -0.56 -5.71
C GLU A 114 -16.82 -0.90 -6.96
N GLY A 115 -16.20 -1.38 -8.05
CA GLY A 115 -16.91 -1.79 -9.27
C GLY A 115 -17.57 -0.60 -9.97
N HIS A 116 -16.89 0.54 -10.02
CA HIS A 116 -17.36 1.74 -10.74
C HIS A 116 -16.83 1.83 -12.17
N LEU A 117 -16.19 0.76 -12.64
CA LEU A 117 -15.78 0.55 -14.02
C LEU A 117 -17.01 0.38 -14.92
N GLY A 118 -16.94 0.85 -16.16
CA GLY A 118 -18.03 0.69 -17.12
C GLY A 118 -19.38 1.32 -16.73
N ARG A 119 -19.44 2.19 -15.70
CA ARG A 119 -20.70 2.84 -15.32
C ARG A 119 -21.32 3.57 -16.52
N ARG A 120 -22.51 3.12 -16.92
CA ARG A 120 -23.36 3.82 -17.88
C ARG A 120 -24.10 4.93 -17.12
N GLY A 121 -23.68 6.17 -17.32
CA GLY A 121 -24.31 7.37 -16.76
C GLY A 121 -24.63 8.36 -17.87
N ALA A 122 -25.10 9.56 -17.51
CA ALA A 122 -25.17 10.67 -18.47
C ALA A 122 -23.78 10.84 -19.11
N VAL A 123 -23.75 10.80 -20.45
CA VAL A 123 -22.55 10.68 -21.30
C VAL A 123 -21.52 11.79 -21.04
N ASP A 124 -21.91 12.88 -20.37
CA ASP A 124 -21.05 14.02 -20.06
C ASP A 124 -20.67 14.22 -18.58
N SER A 125 -21.08 13.34 -17.68
CA SER A 125 -20.66 13.45 -16.27
C SER A 125 -19.15 13.22 -16.09
N LYS A 126 -18.54 13.89 -15.10
CA LYS A 126 -17.11 13.71 -14.77
C LYS A 126 -16.82 12.27 -14.36
N GLU A 127 -17.76 11.64 -13.69
CA GLU A 127 -17.73 10.25 -13.24
C GLU A 127 -17.70 9.30 -14.44
N TYR A 128 -18.52 9.54 -15.47
CA TYR A 128 -18.53 8.73 -16.70
C TYR A 128 -17.19 8.80 -17.43
N LYS A 129 -16.67 10.01 -17.67
CA LYS A 129 -15.37 10.22 -18.33
C LYS A 129 -14.21 9.58 -17.54
N ARG A 130 -14.30 9.60 -16.20
CA ARG A 130 -13.33 8.93 -15.31
C ARG A 130 -13.42 7.41 -15.45
N GLY A 131 -14.62 6.84 -15.42
CA GLY A 131 -14.86 5.41 -15.59
C GLY A 131 -14.30 4.89 -16.91
N GLN A 132 -14.60 5.58 -18.03
CA GLN A 132 -14.06 5.21 -19.35
C GLN A 132 -12.54 5.25 -19.41
N ARG A 133 -11.91 6.30 -18.88
CA ARG A 133 -10.44 6.40 -18.83
C ARG A 133 -9.83 5.24 -18.02
N LEU A 134 -10.43 4.92 -16.88
CA LEU A 134 -9.96 3.82 -16.04
C LEU A 134 -10.10 2.49 -16.74
N GLU A 135 -11.26 2.23 -17.35
CA GLU A 135 -11.52 1.03 -18.11
C GLU A 135 -10.51 0.86 -19.27
N GLN A 136 -10.19 1.92 -20.01
CA GLN A 136 -9.14 1.90 -21.03
C GLN A 136 -7.76 1.59 -20.44
N THR A 137 -7.45 2.13 -19.26
CA THR A 137 -6.16 1.94 -18.59
C THR A 137 -5.98 0.50 -18.11
N ILE A 138 -7.07 -0.12 -17.63
CA ILE A 138 -7.03 -1.48 -17.07
C ILE A 138 -7.43 -2.55 -18.09
N ARG A 139 -7.83 -2.18 -19.30
CA ARG A 139 -8.30 -3.12 -20.33
C ARG A 139 -7.34 -4.28 -20.59
N PRO A 140 -6.01 -4.08 -20.67
CA PRO A 140 -5.10 -5.20 -20.81
C PRO A 140 -5.24 -6.22 -19.67
N ALA A 141 -5.43 -5.77 -18.42
CA ALA A 141 -5.65 -6.65 -17.28
C ALA A 141 -6.99 -7.42 -17.39
N LEU A 142 -8.05 -6.76 -17.87
CA LEU A 142 -9.36 -7.38 -18.10
C LEU A 142 -9.29 -8.49 -19.15
N GLU A 143 -8.64 -8.21 -20.29
CA GLU A 143 -8.47 -9.17 -21.40
C GLU A 143 -7.71 -10.42 -20.94
N ILE A 144 -6.66 -10.26 -20.14
CA ILE A 144 -5.89 -11.39 -19.56
C ILE A 144 -6.75 -12.24 -18.63
N CYS A 145 -7.67 -11.62 -17.90
CA CYS A 145 -8.58 -12.34 -17.00
C CYS A 145 -9.79 -12.94 -17.74
N GLY A 146 -9.91 -12.75 -19.05
CA GLY A 146 -11.09 -13.17 -19.83
C GLY A 146 -12.36 -12.42 -19.43
N ILE A 147 -12.23 -11.15 -19.02
CA ILE A 147 -13.34 -10.31 -18.57
C ILE A 147 -13.69 -9.33 -19.68
N ASP A 148 -14.74 -9.65 -20.43
CA ASP A 148 -15.19 -8.85 -21.58
C ASP A 148 -16.10 -7.68 -21.18
N ASP A 149 -16.86 -7.83 -20.08
CA ASP A 149 -17.80 -6.82 -19.59
C ASP A 149 -17.64 -6.58 -18.09
N VAL A 150 -17.41 -5.31 -17.71
CA VAL A 150 -17.28 -4.86 -16.32
C VAL A 150 -18.50 -4.08 -15.83
N THR A 151 -19.51 -3.90 -16.67
CA THR A 151 -20.69 -3.07 -16.36
C THR A 151 -21.52 -3.64 -15.20
N ASP A 152 -21.50 -4.96 -15.01
CA ASP A 152 -22.21 -5.66 -13.94
C ASP A 152 -21.36 -6.01 -12.71
N PHE A 153 -20.10 -5.58 -12.63
CA PHE A 153 -19.23 -5.89 -11.49
C PHE A 153 -19.87 -5.57 -10.14
N ARG A 154 -20.57 -4.43 -10.06
CA ARG A 154 -21.23 -4.01 -8.82
C ARG A 154 -22.36 -4.95 -8.37
N ASN A 155 -22.96 -5.67 -9.32
CA ASN A 155 -24.12 -6.53 -9.10
C ASN A 155 -23.72 -8.01 -8.94
N THR A 156 -22.42 -8.35 -9.01
CA THR A 156 -21.97 -9.72 -8.80
C THR A 156 -22.25 -10.17 -7.37
N GLN A 157 -22.52 -11.46 -7.22
CA GLN A 157 -22.69 -12.04 -5.90
C GLN A 157 -21.36 -12.02 -5.14
N VAL A 158 -21.31 -11.20 -4.10
CA VAL A 158 -20.09 -11.02 -3.30
C VAL A 158 -20.00 -12.13 -2.25
N PRO A 159 -18.96 -12.96 -2.26
CA PRO A 159 -18.76 -13.97 -1.23
C PRO A 159 -18.54 -13.34 0.14
N VAL A 160 -18.80 -14.11 1.20
CA VAL A 160 -18.37 -13.76 2.55
C VAL A 160 -16.93 -14.21 2.70
N PHE A 161 -16.07 -13.30 3.18
CA PHE A 161 -14.69 -13.61 3.52
C PHE A 161 -14.55 -13.65 5.03
N THR A 162 -13.87 -14.66 5.53
CA THR A 162 -13.33 -14.67 6.89
C THR A 162 -12.23 -13.61 7.02
N PRO A 163 -11.92 -13.12 8.24
CA PRO A 163 -10.80 -12.22 8.45
C PRO A 163 -9.49 -12.79 7.89
N ARG A 164 -9.26 -14.10 8.03
CA ARG A 164 -8.06 -14.75 7.51
C ARG A 164 -7.98 -14.72 5.98
N GLU A 165 -9.06 -15.03 5.28
CA GLU A 165 -9.07 -14.94 3.81
C GLU A 165 -8.82 -13.50 3.34
N ALA A 166 -9.41 -12.51 4.03
CA ALA A 166 -9.15 -11.11 3.72
C ALA A 166 -7.67 -10.74 3.93
N GLN A 167 -7.06 -11.22 5.01
CA GLN A 167 -5.63 -11.05 5.27
C GLN A 167 -4.75 -11.68 4.18
N GLU A 168 -5.08 -12.90 3.76
CA GLU A 168 -4.37 -13.63 2.69
C GLU A 168 -4.50 -12.95 1.32
N ILE A 169 -5.60 -12.23 1.09
CA ILE A 169 -5.82 -11.41 -0.10
C ILE A 169 -5.03 -10.10 -0.04
N ILE A 170 -5.02 -9.42 1.12
CA ILE A 170 -4.40 -8.10 1.30
C ILE A 170 -2.87 -8.20 1.39
N TRP A 171 -2.33 -9.24 2.03
CA TRP A 171 -0.90 -9.38 2.28
C TRP A 171 -0.04 -9.31 1.00
N PRO A 172 -0.33 -10.07 -0.08
CA PRO A 172 0.45 -9.99 -1.32
C PRO A 172 0.43 -8.60 -1.97
N VAL A 173 -0.68 -7.86 -1.81
CA VAL A 173 -0.84 -6.49 -2.33
C VAL A 173 0.06 -5.53 -1.57
N ALA A 174 0.03 -5.60 -0.23
CA ALA A 174 0.89 -4.80 0.63
C ALA A 174 2.37 -5.07 0.36
N GLU A 175 2.74 -6.35 0.31
CA GLU A 175 4.11 -6.79 0.08
C GLU A 175 4.63 -6.34 -1.30
N SER A 176 3.82 -6.48 -2.35
CA SER A 176 4.20 -6.04 -3.70
C SER A 176 4.35 -4.50 -3.77
N ASN A 177 3.42 -3.75 -3.17
CA ASN A 177 3.55 -2.29 -3.09
C ASN A 177 4.82 -1.88 -2.33
N PHE A 178 5.10 -2.48 -1.17
CA PHE A 178 6.31 -2.21 -0.40
C PHE A 178 7.58 -2.44 -1.22
N ARG A 179 7.69 -3.57 -1.93
CA ARG A 179 8.87 -3.89 -2.77
C ARG A 179 9.05 -2.89 -3.91
N PHE A 180 7.97 -2.48 -4.57
CA PHE A 180 8.04 -1.45 -5.61
C PHE A 180 8.41 -0.07 -5.06
N GLU A 181 7.81 0.32 -3.94
CA GLU A 181 8.08 1.60 -3.28
C GLU A 181 9.53 1.67 -2.81
N PHE A 182 10.05 0.58 -2.25
CA PHE A 182 11.45 0.46 -1.89
C PHE A 182 12.38 0.59 -3.11
N CYS A 183 12.05 -0.09 -4.21
CA CYS A 183 12.82 0.03 -5.46
C CYS A 183 12.80 1.46 -6.02
N ALA A 184 11.63 2.11 -6.02
CA ALA A 184 11.48 3.48 -6.48
C ALA A 184 12.26 4.47 -5.59
N LEU A 185 12.20 4.29 -4.27
CA LEU A 185 12.96 5.08 -3.31
C LEU A 185 14.46 4.87 -3.50
N ASP A 186 14.94 3.63 -3.58
CA ASP A 186 16.36 3.34 -3.75
C ASP A 186 16.91 4.00 -5.02
N LYS A 187 16.22 3.87 -6.15
CA LYS A 187 16.61 4.50 -7.41
C LYS A 187 16.65 6.02 -7.30
N ARG A 188 15.65 6.63 -6.65
CA ARG A 188 15.55 8.09 -6.50
C ARG A 188 16.58 8.65 -5.52
N ALA A 189 16.71 8.04 -4.35
CA ALA A 189 17.59 8.50 -3.28
C ALA A 189 19.08 8.25 -3.59
N SER A 190 19.41 7.12 -4.21
CA SER A 190 20.80 6.83 -4.59
C SER A 190 21.21 7.37 -5.96
N GLY A 191 20.23 7.57 -6.87
CA GLY A 191 20.49 7.87 -8.27
C GLY A 191 21.04 6.69 -9.08
N LYS A 192 21.00 5.47 -8.54
CA LYS A 192 21.56 4.25 -9.16
C LYS A 192 20.44 3.32 -9.64
N ASP A 193 20.64 2.68 -10.78
CA ASP A 193 19.76 1.58 -11.22
C ASP A 193 20.38 0.24 -10.80
N ARG A 194 19.93 -0.28 -9.67
CA ARG A 194 20.51 -1.46 -8.99
C ARG A 194 19.45 -2.46 -8.55
N LEU A 195 18.56 -2.77 -9.47
CA LEU A 195 17.38 -3.58 -9.20
C LEU A 195 17.73 -4.97 -8.64
N GLU A 196 18.81 -5.59 -9.12
CA GLU A 196 19.23 -6.92 -8.66
C GLU A 196 19.75 -6.89 -7.22
N GLU A 197 20.36 -5.79 -6.78
CA GLU A 197 20.75 -5.56 -5.39
C GLU A 197 19.53 -5.32 -4.51
N VAL A 198 18.57 -4.53 -4.98
CA VAL A 198 17.29 -4.30 -4.29
C VAL A 198 16.55 -5.62 -4.06
N LYS A 199 16.46 -6.49 -5.07
CA LYS A 199 15.82 -7.80 -4.94
C LYS A 199 16.43 -8.67 -3.85
N LYS A 200 17.73 -8.53 -3.54
CA LYS A 200 18.39 -9.27 -2.45
C LYS A 200 17.90 -8.85 -1.05
N CYS A 201 17.19 -7.74 -0.93
CA CYS A 201 16.56 -7.27 0.32
C CYS A 201 15.25 -8.00 0.64
N PHE A 202 14.77 -8.87 -0.25
CA PHE A 202 13.49 -9.56 -0.09
C PHE A 202 13.63 -11.08 -0.24
N ALA A 203 12.82 -11.82 0.51
CA ALA A 203 12.67 -13.25 0.32
C ALA A 203 12.12 -13.55 -1.10
N GLY A 204 12.65 -14.61 -1.72
CA GLY A 204 12.30 -14.99 -3.10
C GLY A 204 12.88 -14.09 -4.21
N ARG A 205 13.41 -12.90 -3.89
CA ARG A 205 14.01 -11.96 -4.88
C ARG A 205 13.05 -11.51 -6.00
N MET A 206 11.75 -11.52 -5.72
CA MET A 206 10.69 -11.08 -6.65
C MET A 206 10.16 -9.71 -6.23
N LEU A 207 9.69 -8.88 -7.16
CA LEU A 207 8.99 -7.62 -6.83
C LEU A 207 7.46 -7.76 -6.85
N VAL A 208 6.96 -8.70 -7.66
CA VAL A 208 5.54 -8.96 -7.89
C VAL A 208 5.26 -10.45 -7.78
N ASN A 209 3.97 -10.78 -7.63
CA ASN A 209 3.49 -12.16 -7.53
C ASN A 209 4.18 -12.92 -6.39
N VAL A 210 4.28 -12.26 -5.23
CA VAL A 210 4.91 -12.85 -4.05
C VAL A 210 4.00 -13.98 -3.54
N PRO A 211 4.46 -15.24 -3.51
CA PRO A 211 3.62 -16.35 -3.06
C PRO A 211 3.22 -16.19 -1.60
N LEU A 212 2.00 -16.61 -1.25
CA LEU A 212 1.49 -16.54 0.12
C LEU A 212 2.39 -17.29 1.13
N GLY A 213 3.06 -18.37 0.69
CA GLY A 213 4.04 -19.09 1.51
C GLY A 213 5.27 -18.26 1.91
N MET A 214 5.42 -17.03 1.41
CA MET A 214 6.46 -16.10 1.82
C MET A 214 6.00 -15.13 2.93
N SER A 215 4.79 -15.29 3.47
CA SER A 215 4.18 -14.39 4.47
C SER A 215 4.75 -14.47 5.88
N THR A 216 5.65 -15.43 6.12
CA THR A 216 6.31 -15.69 7.41
C THR A 216 7.83 -15.75 7.29
N VAL A 217 8.41 -15.30 6.17
CA VAL A 217 9.86 -15.30 5.93
C VAL A 217 10.34 -13.91 5.56
N GLY A 218 11.67 -13.73 5.53
CA GLY A 218 12.22 -12.45 5.13
C GLY A 218 11.96 -11.36 6.16
N TRP A 219 11.40 -10.22 5.73
CA TRP A 219 10.93 -9.18 6.64
C TRP A 219 9.80 -9.67 7.53
N ALA A 220 8.91 -10.52 7.02
CA ALA A 220 7.74 -11.00 7.75
C ALA A 220 8.06 -12.12 8.76
N SER A 221 9.31 -12.59 8.84
CA SER A 221 9.72 -13.65 9.77
C SER A 221 9.56 -13.23 11.23
N SER A 222 9.10 -14.15 12.07
CA SER A 222 9.11 -13.98 13.53
C SER A 222 10.53 -14.02 14.11
N SER A 223 11.48 -14.64 13.41
CA SER A 223 12.88 -14.77 13.82
C SER A 223 13.68 -13.50 13.51
N LEU A 224 14.14 -12.80 14.55
CA LEU A 224 15.04 -11.66 14.41
C LEU A 224 16.32 -12.02 13.63
N GLN A 225 16.84 -13.23 13.85
CA GLN A 225 18.04 -13.72 13.15
C GLN A 225 17.82 -13.86 11.64
N GLU A 226 16.62 -14.26 11.23
CA GLU A 226 16.25 -14.35 9.82
C GLU A 226 16.04 -12.95 9.23
N ARG A 227 15.21 -12.11 9.88
CA ARG A 227 14.97 -10.72 9.45
C ARG A 227 16.27 -9.94 9.28
N HIS A 228 17.20 -10.11 10.21
CA HIS A 228 18.49 -9.42 10.21
C HIS A 228 19.26 -9.55 8.89
N ARG A 229 19.17 -10.70 8.21
CA ARG A 229 19.84 -10.91 6.91
C ARG A 229 19.33 -9.92 5.86
N TYR A 230 18.03 -9.65 5.85
CA TYR A 230 17.38 -8.74 4.91
C TYR A 230 17.57 -7.28 5.36
N VAL A 231 17.44 -7.02 6.66
CA VAL A 231 17.72 -5.71 7.27
C VAL A 231 19.15 -5.24 6.95
N ALA A 232 20.16 -6.09 7.10
CA ALA A 232 21.56 -5.73 6.81
C ALA A 232 21.79 -5.44 5.32
N ARG A 233 21.11 -6.16 4.41
CA ARG A 233 21.15 -5.88 2.96
C ARG A 233 20.50 -4.54 2.65
N THR A 234 19.35 -4.26 3.24
CA THR A 234 18.68 -2.96 3.13
C THR A 234 19.58 -1.83 3.66
N ALA A 235 20.18 -2.00 4.83
CA ALA A 235 21.12 -1.04 5.43
C ALA A 235 22.29 -0.72 4.48
N THR A 236 22.83 -1.73 3.80
CA THR A 236 23.91 -1.55 2.82
C THR A 236 23.49 -0.63 1.67
N LEU A 237 22.26 -0.76 1.15
CA LEU A 237 21.77 0.12 0.08
C LEU A 237 21.57 1.56 0.57
N MET A 238 21.08 1.72 1.79
CA MET A 238 20.79 3.00 2.44
C MET A 238 22.03 3.89 2.63
N LEU A 239 23.24 3.32 2.60
CA LEU A 239 24.50 4.08 2.67
C LEU A 239 24.65 5.11 1.55
N ASP A 240 24.08 4.82 0.38
CA ASP A 240 24.15 5.70 -0.80
C ASP A 240 22.98 6.68 -0.89
N TRP A 241 22.01 6.60 0.02
CA TRP A 241 20.80 7.41 -0.08
C TRP A 241 21.07 8.87 0.28
N LYS A 242 20.63 9.77 -0.60
CA LYS A 242 20.65 11.21 -0.41
C LYS A 242 19.31 11.65 0.20
N THR A 243 19.34 12.01 1.46
CA THR A 243 18.19 12.41 2.28
C THR A 243 18.52 13.70 3.04
N LYS A 244 17.48 14.39 3.52
CA LYS A 244 17.61 15.54 4.42
C LYS A 244 17.99 15.07 5.82
N THR A 245 17.42 13.94 6.25
CA THR A 245 17.80 13.26 7.49
C THR A 245 19.14 12.56 7.34
N ALA A 246 20.03 12.69 8.33
CA ALA A 246 21.34 12.03 8.31
C ALA A 246 21.21 10.50 8.49
N CYS A 247 22.01 9.74 7.73
CA CYS A 247 22.06 8.29 7.86
C CYS A 247 22.54 7.86 9.27
N PRO A 248 21.75 7.05 10.01
CA PRO A 248 22.09 6.57 11.35
C PRO A 248 23.47 5.93 11.43
N THR A 249 24.19 6.18 12.53
CA THR A 249 25.56 5.65 12.73
C THR A 249 25.64 4.13 12.65
N ILE A 250 24.64 3.41 13.16
CA ILE A 250 24.60 1.94 13.10
C ILE A 250 24.46 1.41 11.66
N ILE A 251 23.78 2.15 10.77
CA ILE A 251 23.71 1.84 9.34
C ILE A 251 25.07 2.14 8.69
N ARG A 252 25.66 3.31 8.98
CA ARG A 252 26.99 3.69 8.46
C ARG A 252 28.10 2.71 8.82
N ARG A 253 27.98 2.02 9.95
CA ARG A 253 28.93 1.03 10.47
C ARG A 253 28.52 -0.42 10.23
N ILE A 254 27.62 -0.67 9.27
CA ILE A 254 27.12 -2.04 9.02
C ILE A 254 28.26 -3.05 8.76
N SER A 255 29.36 -2.62 8.16
CA SER A 255 30.54 -3.45 7.86
C SER A 255 31.44 -3.72 9.06
N ASP A 256 31.34 -2.92 10.13
CA ASP A 256 32.25 -2.98 11.28
C ASP A 256 31.85 -4.06 12.29
N HIS A 257 30.64 -4.60 12.16
CA HIS A 257 30.04 -5.46 13.17
C HIS A 257 30.02 -6.91 12.70
N HIS A 258 30.91 -7.72 13.28
CA HIS A 258 30.77 -9.18 13.25
C HIS A 258 31.46 -9.84 14.44
N PRO A 259 30.80 -10.80 15.15
CA PRO A 259 29.40 -11.22 15.02
C PRO A 259 28.40 -10.17 15.57
N TRP A 260 27.15 -10.20 15.09
CA TRP A 260 26.06 -9.35 15.61
C TRP A 260 25.42 -10.01 16.84
N SER A 261 25.24 -9.25 17.92
CA SER A 261 24.40 -9.67 19.04
C SER A 261 22.90 -9.42 18.75
N PRO A 262 21.97 -10.13 19.40
CA PRO A 262 20.53 -9.90 19.21
C PRO A 262 20.09 -8.45 19.44
N ILE A 263 20.69 -7.78 20.44
CA ILE A 263 20.40 -6.36 20.73
C ILE A 263 20.80 -5.48 19.55
N GLN A 264 22.01 -5.67 19.02
CA GLN A 264 22.49 -4.90 17.86
C GLN A 264 21.65 -5.19 16.60
N MET A 265 21.15 -6.43 16.42
CA MET A 265 20.25 -6.75 15.31
C MET A 265 18.93 -5.98 15.43
N GLN A 266 18.36 -5.89 16.64
CA GLN A 266 17.13 -5.14 16.90
C GLN A 266 17.34 -3.64 16.71
N ASP A 267 18.46 -3.09 17.20
CA ASP A 267 18.82 -1.68 17.05
C ASP A 267 18.99 -1.32 15.56
N LEU A 268 19.63 -2.20 14.79
CA LEU A 268 19.78 -2.03 13.35
C LEU A 268 18.42 -2.05 12.65
N GLU A 269 17.55 -3.00 12.99
CA GLU A 269 16.20 -3.08 12.41
C GLU A 269 15.41 -1.79 12.65
N VAL A 270 15.38 -1.31 13.89
CA VAL A 270 14.71 -0.06 14.25
C VAL A 270 15.28 1.13 13.47
N ALA A 271 16.62 1.22 13.38
CA ALA A 271 17.27 2.30 12.64
C ALA A 271 16.95 2.26 11.15
N VAL A 272 16.94 1.07 10.54
CA VAL A 272 16.60 0.85 9.13
C VAL A 272 15.14 1.21 8.86
N CYS A 273 14.21 0.75 9.69
CA CYS A 273 12.78 1.06 9.56
C CYS A 273 12.54 2.58 9.64
N ARG A 274 13.11 3.26 10.64
CA ARG A 274 12.98 4.72 10.80
C ARG A 274 13.59 5.50 9.64
N TYR A 275 14.77 5.10 9.19
CA TYR A 275 15.42 5.77 8.07
C TYR A 275 14.66 5.55 6.77
N TYR A 276 14.11 4.35 6.54
CA TYR A 276 13.24 4.04 5.39
C TYR A 276 11.99 4.93 5.36
N THR A 277 11.20 4.94 6.42
CA THR A 277 9.92 5.66 6.44
C THR A 277 10.13 7.17 6.31
N GLN A 278 11.17 7.71 6.96
CA GLN A 278 11.53 9.12 6.84
C GLN A 278 12.02 9.45 5.42
N ALA A 279 12.94 8.66 4.86
CA ALA A 279 13.43 8.88 3.50
C ALA A 279 12.29 8.80 2.48
N PHE A 280 11.33 7.88 2.67
CA PHE A 280 10.17 7.79 1.79
C PHE A 280 9.30 9.04 1.86
N TRP A 281 9.02 9.57 3.05
CA TRP A 281 8.30 10.84 3.21
C TRP A 281 9.04 11.99 2.53
N GLU A 282 10.35 12.12 2.76
CA GLU A 282 11.16 13.17 2.15
C GLU A 282 11.13 13.10 0.62
N HIS A 283 11.07 11.91 0.02
CA HIS A 283 11.11 11.75 -1.44
C HIS A 283 9.75 11.72 -2.13
N PHE A 284 8.67 11.34 -1.44
CA PHE A 284 7.34 11.13 -2.04
C PHE A 284 6.21 11.92 -1.38
N GLY A 285 6.44 12.54 -0.23
CA GLY A 285 5.45 13.37 0.47
C GLY A 285 4.17 12.62 0.86
N ARG A 286 4.27 11.30 1.12
CA ARG A 286 3.20 10.46 1.65
C ARG A 286 3.75 9.34 2.53
N ALA A 287 2.88 8.70 3.29
CA ALA A 287 3.19 7.49 4.04
C ALA A 287 3.64 6.36 3.08
N ALA A 288 4.66 5.62 3.49
CA ALA A 288 5.09 4.40 2.83
C ALA A 288 4.11 3.25 3.11
N VAL A 289 3.97 2.33 2.16
CA VAL A 289 3.38 1.01 2.43
C VAL A 289 4.43 0.19 3.15
N VAL A 290 4.09 -0.25 4.37
CA VAL A 290 4.98 -1.08 5.19
C VAL A 290 4.69 -2.57 4.99
N PRO A 291 5.70 -3.44 5.11
CA PRO A 291 5.50 -4.88 5.05
C PRO A 291 4.59 -5.34 6.18
N LEU A 292 3.74 -6.32 5.85
CA LEU A 292 2.85 -6.98 6.79
C LEU A 292 3.30 -8.42 7.00
N ARG A 293 2.79 -9.05 8.06
CA ARG A 293 3.00 -10.48 8.31
C ARG A 293 1.66 -11.17 8.47
N LEU A 294 1.62 -12.45 8.10
CA LEU A 294 0.53 -13.33 8.51
C LEU A 294 1.03 -14.13 9.70
N ASP A 295 0.33 -14.05 10.83
CA ASP A 295 0.65 -14.93 11.94
C ASP A 295 0.38 -16.39 11.52
N GLU A 296 1.20 -17.31 12.05
CA GLU A 296 0.99 -18.74 11.85
C GLU A 296 -0.39 -19.11 12.38
N LYS A 297 -1.06 -20.07 11.73
CA LYS A 297 -2.29 -20.62 12.30
C LYS A 297 -1.92 -21.16 13.67
N GLU A 298 -2.59 -20.70 14.72
CA GLU A 298 -2.62 -21.44 15.97
C GLU A 298 -3.26 -22.80 15.62
N GLU A 299 -2.42 -23.80 15.36
CA GLU A 299 -2.85 -25.18 15.24
C GLU A 299 -3.26 -25.65 16.64
N GLY A 300 -4.47 -25.29 17.08
CA GLY A 300 -4.96 -25.74 18.37
C GLY A 300 -6.14 -24.99 18.94
N GLU A 301 -7.33 -25.18 18.37
CA GLU A 301 -8.56 -25.45 19.11
C GLU A 301 -9.46 -26.30 18.18
N MET A 302 -9.22 -27.62 18.16
CA MET A 302 -10.17 -28.65 17.73
C MET A 302 -10.60 -29.45 18.95
#